data_AF-A0A7J6JBX9-F1
#
_entry.id   AF-A0A7J6JBX9-F1
#
_cell.length_a   1.000
_cell.length_b   1.000
_cell.length_c   1.000
_cell.angle_alpha   90.00
_cell.angle_beta   90.00
_cell.angle_gamma   90.00
#
_symmetry.space_group_name_H-M   'P 1'
#
loop_
_entity.id
_entity.type
_entity.pdbx_description
1 polymer ?
#
loop_
_entity_poly.entity_id
_entity_poly.type
_entity_poly.pdbx_seq_one_letter_code
_entity_poly.pdbx_strand_id
1 'polypeptide(L)'
;MNESIDHYDSDNSPYSIRPLPPVLRHGLAAVAAMGFFSFFTSLGLLTFLTYKLITWHNGPPREEKKDPIAKVESPPPTEAAFIIPNEWSASQQELSEKPTKETWIQRAINEPPNQFLVLIFNLLLADIQQALAFLLNVEWLTRNAIEVGTKTCWTQGWFISTGDLASSVFITAIAMHTYISIVRAKMLPTWAFHTAIVMMWGFVYGTGILGVIVTENGKNDGGLYVRAGAWCWINSKYQDIRLTLHYLWIFISLIWNDLCWIAIWKSIILQERKHLNK
;
A
#
# COMPACT_ATOMS: atom_id res chain seq x y z
N MET A 1 -16.67 -39.46 -4.60
CA MET A 1 -17.17 -39.30 -3.22
C MET A 1 -18.30 -38.30 -3.30
N ASN A 2 -19.54 -38.74 -3.06
CA ASN A 2 -20.70 -37.85 -3.06
C ASN A 2 -20.66 -37.03 -1.77
N GLU A 3 -20.32 -35.76 -1.87
CA GLU A 3 -20.55 -34.78 -0.80
C GLU A 3 -22.07 -34.72 -0.55
N SER A 4 -22.51 -35.00 0.68
CA SER A 4 -23.90 -34.81 1.10
C SER A 4 -24.13 -33.32 1.36
N ILE A 5 -25.38 -32.86 1.17
CA ILE A 5 -25.78 -31.45 1.34
C ILE A 5 -25.43 -30.91 2.75
N ASP A 6 -25.34 -31.82 3.74
CA ASP A 6 -25.15 -31.48 5.15
C ASP A 6 -23.71 -31.67 5.66
N HIS A 7 -22.82 -32.30 4.87
CA HIS A 7 -21.42 -32.52 5.26
C HIS A 7 -20.46 -31.99 4.19
N TYR A 8 -20.08 -30.73 4.36
CA TYR A 8 -19.12 -30.02 3.54
C TYR A 8 -17.71 -30.16 4.13
N ASP A 9 -16.81 -30.83 3.43
CA ASP A 9 -15.39 -30.84 3.78
C ASP A 9 -14.73 -29.57 3.24
N SER A 10 -14.50 -28.58 4.10
CA SER A 10 -13.90 -27.30 3.72
C SER A 10 -12.42 -27.41 3.34
N ASP A 11 -11.73 -28.44 3.82
CA ASP A 11 -10.27 -28.49 3.85
C ASP A 11 -9.69 -29.44 2.79
N ASN A 12 -10.47 -30.42 2.32
CA ASN A 12 -9.99 -31.52 1.49
C ASN A 12 -10.75 -31.77 0.17
N SER A 13 -11.44 -30.76 -0.36
CA SER A 13 -12.25 -30.90 -1.56
C SER A 13 -11.75 -30.04 -2.74
N PRO A 14 -10.66 -30.44 -3.42
CA PRO A 14 -10.07 -29.68 -4.53
C PRO A 14 -10.92 -29.72 -5.81
N TYR A 15 -12.10 -30.32 -5.77
CA TYR A 15 -12.97 -30.54 -6.92
C TYR A 15 -14.05 -29.46 -7.01
N SER A 16 -14.54 -29.23 -8.23
CA SER A 16 -15.67 -28.35 -8.47
C SER A 16 -16.91 -28.81 -7.70
N ILE A 17 -17.71 -27.85 -7.21
CA ILE A 17 -18.95 -28.11 -6.49
C ILE A 17 -20.14 -27.48 -7.22
N ARG A 18 -21.20 -28.27 -7.43
CA ARG A 18 -22.46 -27.85 -8.07
C ARG A 18 -23.60 -28.78 -7.64
N PRO A 19 -24.78 -28.27 -7.23
CA PRO A 19 -25.09 -26.86 -6.98
C PRO A 19 -24.41 -26.33 -5.71
N LEU A 20 -24.34 -25.00 -5.57
CA LEU A 20 -23.76 -24.37 -4.39
C LEU A 20 -24.62 -24.65 -3.13
N PRO A 21 -24.04 -25.18 -2.04
CA PRO A 21 -24.76 -25.37 -0.79
C PRO A 21 -25.30 -24.04 -0.24
N PRO A 22 -26.47 -24.00 0.42
CA PRO A 22 -27.07 -22.76 0.91
C PRO A 22 -26.15 -21.96 1.85
N VAL A 23 -25.41 -22.63 2.72
CA VAL A 23 -24.45 -21.96 3.64
C VAL A 23 -23.36 -21.24 2.85
N LEU A 24 -22.81 -21.91 1.83
CA LEU A 24 -21.77 -21.36 0.96
C LEU A 24 -22.31 -20.17 0.15
N ARG A 25 -23.53 -20.29 -0.39
CA ARG A 25 -24.17 -19.23 -1.16
C ARG A 25 -24.37 -17.94 -0.36
N HIS A 26 -24.87 -18.01 0.87
CA HIS A 26 -25.02 -16.82 1.71
C HIS A 26 -23.67 -16.22 2.13
N GLY A 27 -22.71 -17.08 2.48
CA GLY A 27 -21.35 -16.65 2.82
C GLY A 27 -20.64 -15.94 1.67
N LEU A 28 -20.65 -16.54 0.47
CA LEU A 28 -20.08 -15.91 -0.72
C LEU A 28 -20.81 -14.62 -1.09
N ALA A 29 -22.13 -14.54 -0.92
CA ALA A 29 -22.86 -13.30 -1.18
C ALA A 29 -22.40 -12.16 -0.28
N ALA A 30 -22.20 -12.43 1.02
CA ALA A 30 -21.66 -11.45 1.95
C ALA A 30 -20.22 -11.03 1.58
N VAL A 31 -19.34 -12.00 1.31
CA VAL A 31 -17.94 -11.73 0.93
C VAL A 31 -17.84 -10.97 -0.38
N ALA A 32 -18.66 -11.32 -1.38
CA ALA A 32 -18.69 -10.63 -2.67
C ALA A 32 -19.19 -9.19 -2.53
N ALA A 33 -20.22 -8.94 -1.71
CA ALA A 33 -20.72 -7.59 -1.44
C ALA A 33 -19.66 -6.73 -0.74
N MET A 34 -18.99 -7.27 0.29
CA MET A 34 -17.90 -6.56 0.97
C MET A 34 -16.72 -6.31 0.01
N GLY A 35 -16.35 -7.30 -0.80
CA GLY A 35 -15.32 -7.17 -1.84
C GLY A 35 -15.67 -6.09 -2.87
N PHE A 36 -16.93 -6.00 -3.28
CA PHE A 36 -17.43 -4.95 -4.17
C PHE A 36 -17.22 -3.56 -3.55
N PHE A 37 -17.75 -3.33 -2.34
CA PHE A 37 -17.61 -2.03 -1.69
C PHE A 37 -16.14 -1.66 -1.44
N SER A 38 -15.33 -2.62 -1.02
CA SER A 38 -13.88 -2.43 -0.82
C SER A 38 -13.19 -2.05 -2.14
N PHE A 39 -13.43 -2.80 -3.22
CA PHE A 39 -12.81 -2.55 -4.51
C PHE A 39 -13.12 -1.14 -5.05
N PHE A 40 -14.40 -0.75 -5.07
CA PHE A 40 -14.79 0.57 -5.58
C PHE A 40 -14.36 1.71 -4.66
N THR A 41 -14.36 1.51 -3.35
CA THR A 41 -13.88 2.51 -2.39
C THR A 41 -12.37 2.71 -2.51
N SER A 42 -11.59 1.63 -2.56
CA SER A 42 -10.13 1.70 -2.71
C SER A 42 -9.73 2.26 -4.07
N LEU A 43 -10.42 1.88 -5.15
CA LEU A 43 -10.19 2.45 -6.48
C LEU A 43 -10.55 3.93 -6.53
N GLY A 44 -11.69 4.32 -5.93
CA GLY A 44 -12.11 5.71 -5.82
C GLY A 44 -11.12 6.55 -5.03
N LEU A 45 -10.64 6.05 -3.90
CA LEU A 45 -9.63 6.71 -3.07
C LEU A 45 -8.30 6.84 -3.82
N LEU A 46 -7.83 5.78 -4.49
CA LEU A 46 -6.61 5.81 -5.29
C LEU A 46 -6.72 6.84 -6.42
N THR A 47 -7.85 6.88 -7.12
CA THR A 47 -8.12 7.85 -8.20
C THR A 47 -8.17 9.28 -7.66
N PHE A 48 -8.83 9.50 -6.53
CA PHE A 48 -8.91 10.80 -5.87
C PHE A 48 -7.54 11.30 -5.41
N LEU A 49 -6.75 10.45 -4.76
CA LEU A 49 -5.39 10.79 -4.32
C LEU A 49 -4.50 11.08 -5.52
N THR A 50 -4.60 10.30 -6.59
CA THR A 50 -3.86 10.53 -7.84
C THR A 50 -4.24 11.86 -8.47
N TYR A 51 -5.55 12.13 -8.59
CA TYR A 51 -6.06 13.40 -9.10
C TYR A 51 -5.56 14.59 -8.27
N LYS A 52 -5.63 14.49 -6.93
CA LYS A 52 -5.15 15.55 -6.03
C LYS A 52 -3.64 15.74 -6.15
N LEU A 53 -2.86 14.66 -6.26
CA LEU A 53 -1.41 14.72 -6.43
C LEU A 53 -1.03 15.40 -7.75
N ILE A 54 -1.70 15.03 -8.85
CA ILE A 54 -1.50 15.65 -10.17
C ILE A 54 -1.90 17.12 -10.14
N THR A 55 -3.07 17.45 -9.56
CA THR A 55 -3.57 18.82 -9.50
C THR A 55 -2.69 19.71 -8.63
N TRP A 56 -2.20 19.19 -7.49
CA TRP A 56 -1.24 19.89 -6.65
C TRP A 56 0.09 20.14 -7.38
N HIS A 57 0.60 19.13 -8.10
CA HIS A 57 1.88 19.22 -8.82
C HIS A 57 1.82 20.14 -10.06
N ASN A 58 0.66 20.18 -10.73
CA ASN A 58 0.40 21.06 -11.89
C ASN A 58 -0.09 22.45 -11.47
N GLY A 59 -0.38 22.68 -10.19
CA GLY A 59 -0.76 23.97 -9.66
C GLY A 59 0.35 25.01 -9.84
N PRO A 60 0.01 26.30 -9.92
CA PRO A 60 1.02 27.35 -9.89
C PRO A 60 1.86 27.22 -8.60
N PRO A 61 3.19 27.47 -8.65
CA PRO A 61 4.01 27.51 -7.46
C PRO A 61 3.34 28.38 -6.41
N ARG A 62 3.24 27.88 -5.18
CA ARG A 62 2.69 28.66 -4.07
C ARG A 62 3.59 29.88 -3.95
N GLU A 63 3.07 31.08 -4.16
CA GLU A 63 3.82 32.29 -3.86
C GLU A 63 4.15 32.26 -2.37
N GLU A 64 5.42 32.01 -2.07
CA GLU A 64 5.96 32.22 -0.74
C GLU A 64 5.83 33.73 -0.49
N LYS A 65 4.83 34.12 0.31
CA LYS A 65 4.79 35.48 0.86
C LYS A 65 6.04 35.62 1.74
N LYS A 66 7.13 36.09 1.15
CA LYS A 66 8.23 36.67 1.91
C LYS A 66 7.65 37.89 2.59
N ASP A 67 7.32 37.76 3.87
CA ASP A 67 6.98 38.90 4.70
C ASP A 67 8.14 39.89 4.60
N PRO A 68 7.95 41.06 3.98
CA PRO A 68 9.00 42.05 3.94
C PRO A 68 9.07 42.64 5.35
N ILE A 69 10.26 42.58 5.95
CA ILE A 69 10.69 43.43 7.06
C ILE A 69 10.34 42.88 8.46
N ALA A 70 11.22 42.00 8.97
CA ALA A 70 11.57 41.98 10.40
C ALA A 70 13.03 41.54 10.61
N LYS A 71 13.95 42.13 9.84
CA LYS A 71 15.36 42.23 10.23
C LYS A 71 15.75 43.70 10.16
N VAL A 72 15.26 44.47 11.13
CA VAL A 72 15.84 45.77 11.46
C VAL A 72 16.88 45.47 12.52
N GLU A 73 18.13 45.29 12.09
CA GLU A 73 19.26 45.32 13.01
C GLU A 73 19.64 46.80 13.20
N SER A 74 19.43 47.31 14.41
CA SER A 74 19.67 48.69 14.78
C SER A 74 21.18 48.99 14.75
N PRO A 75 21.66 50.03 14.04
CA PRO A 75 23.06 50.44 14.13
C PRO A 75 23.35 51.06 15.51
N PRO A 76 24.59 50.93 16.02
CA PRO A 76 24.98 51.54 17.29
C PRO A 76 24.98 53.08 17.19
N PRO A 77 24.72 53.78 18.31
CA PRO A 77 24.41 55.19 18.28
C PRO A 77 25.69 56.04 18.30
N THR A 78 26.25 56.34 17.13
CA THR A 78 27.12 57.52 17.02
C THR A 78 27.15 58.06 15.60
N GLU A 79 26.60 59.27 15.48
CA GLU A 79 26.93 60.34 14.52
C GLU A 79 27.08 59.98 13.03
N ALA A 80 26.00 60.20 12.27
CA ALA A 80 26.09 60.97 11.01
C ALA A 80 24.69 61.33 10.50
N ALA A 81 24.56 62.56 10.03
CA ALA A 81 23.33 63.16 9.51
C ALA A 81 22.65 62.32 8.42
N PHE A 82 21.34 62.16 8.56
CA PHE A 82 20.46 61.52 7.60
C PHE A 82 20.37 62.36 6.31
N ILE A 83 21.22 62.02 5.35
CA ILE A 83 21.05 62.36 3.94
C ILE A 83 20.41 61.14 3.31
N ILE A 84 19.17 61.25 2.82
CA ILE A 84 18.52 60.22 2.01
C ILE A 84 19.27 60.17 0.66
N PRO A 85 20.01 59.10 0.32
CA PRO A 85 20.62 58.95 -0.99
C PRO A 85 19.59 58.47 -2.01
N ASN A 86 19.84 58.76 -3.29
CA ASN A 86 19.04 58.40 -4.48
C ASN A 86 18.80 56.87 -4.67
N GLU A 87 18.22 56.17 -3.70
CA GLU A 87 17.42 54.99 -4.01
C GLU A 87 16.43 55.44 -5.11
N TRP A 88 16.47 54.87 -6.30
CA TRP A 88 15.47 53.89 -6.72
C TRP A 88 15.84 53.25 -8.08
N SER A 89 17.05 53.48 -8.60
CA SER A 89 17.45 53.05 -9.96
C SER A 89 18.21 51.71 -10.03
N ALA A 90 18.52 51.08 -8.90
CA ALA A 90 19.27 49.82 -8.88
C ALA A 90 18.41 48.55 -8.64
N SER A 91 17.09 48.67 -8.57
CA SER A 91 16.19 47.51 -8.39
C SER A 91 15.79 46.83 -9.71
N GLN A 92 16.27 47.29 -10.87
CA GLN A 92 16.03 46.63 -12.16
C GLN A 92 17.06 45.54 -12.51
N GLN A 93 18.02 45.27 -11.63
CA GLN A 93 19.06 44.27 -11.88
C GLN A 93 19.01 43.05 -10.95
N GLU A 94 17.88 42.81 -10.31
CA GLU A 94 17.42 41.42 -10.18
C GLU A 94 16.82 41.04 -11.53
N LEU A 95 17.72 40.59 -12.40
CA LEU A 95 17.37 39.91 -13.64
C LEU A 95 16.24 38.95 -13.31
N SER A 96 15.09 39.22 -13.91
CA SER A 96 14.01 38.29 -14.12
C SER A 96 14.60 36.96 -14.64
N GLU A 97 15.02 36.09 -13.74
CA GLU A 97 14.99 34.66 -13.98
C GLU A 97 13.51 34.34 -14.09
N LYS A 98 12.98 34.47 -15.31
CA LYS A 98 11.74 33.77 -15.66
C LYS A 98 11.94 32.35 -15.16
N PRO A 99 11.08 31.81 -14.29
CA PRO A 99 11.23 30.44 -13.83
C PRO A 99 11.28 29.61 -15.10
N THR A 100 12.45 29.03 -15.37
CA THR A 100 12.64 28.07 -16.44
C THR A 100 11.49 27.10 -16.26
N LYS A 101 10.65 26.89 -17.29
CA LYS A 101 9.56 25.91 -17.20
C LYS A 101 10.23 24.57 -16.90
N GLU A 102 10.35 24.24 -15.61
CA GLU A 102 11.00 23.03 -15.18
C GLU A 102 10.23 21.88 -15.82
N THR A 103 10.96 21.00 -16.50
CA THR A 103 10.35 19.78 -17.00
C THR A 103 9.77 19.00 -15.82
N TRP A 104 8.63 18.33 -16.04
CA TRP A 104 7.91 17.57 -15.02
C TRP A 104 8.80 16.61 -14.21
N ILE A 105 9.83 16.04 -14.83
CA ILE A 105 10.83 15.18 -14.18
C ILE A 105 11.63 15.95 -13.14
N GLN A 106 12.06 17.18 -13.45
CA GLN A 106 12.90 18.00 -12.56
C GLN A 106 12.13 18.41 -11.31
N ARG A 107 10.87 18.84 -11.44
CA ARG A 107 10.04 19.18 -10.27
C ARG A 107 9.79 17.98 -9.36
N ALA A 108 9.54 16.80 -9.94
CA ALA A 108 9.35 15.57 -9.16
C ALA A 108 10.63 15.09 -8.44
N ILE A 109 11.81 15.41 -8.99
CA ILE A 109 13.11 15.15 -8.35
C ILE A 109 13.38 16.17 -7.23
N ASN A 110 13.06 17.45 -7.47
CA ASN A 110 13.32 18.55 -6.54
C ASN A 110 12.38 18.51 -5.32
N GLU A 111 11.12 18.08 -5.51
CA GLU A 111 10.10 17.96 -4.46
C GLU A 111 9.55 16.52 -4.42
N PRO A 112 10.29 15.57 -3.84
CA PRO A 112 9.82 14.19 -3.76
C PRO A 112 8.50 14.12 -2.96
N PRO A 113 7.54 13.29 -3.40
CA PRO A 113 6.27 13.14 -2.70
C PRO A 113 6.47 12.62 -1.28
N ASN A 114 5.54 12.95 -0.38
CA ASN A 114 5.57 12.46 0.99
C ASN A 114 5.71 10.93 1.01
N GLN A 115 6.82 10.41 1.58
CA GLN A 115 7.14 8.99 1.62
C GLN A 115 5.99 8.16 2.22
N PHE A 116 5.32 8.69 3.24
CA PHE A 116 4.17 8.03 3.86
C PHE A 116 3.00 7.88 2.87
N LEU A 117 2.74 8.91 2.05
CA LEU A 117 1.72 8.85 1.00
C LEU A 117 2.07 7.76 -0.02
N VAL A 118 3.33 7.67 -0.46
CA VAL A 118 3.76 6.63 -1.40
C VAL A 118 3.52 5.22 -0.84
N LEU A 119 3.77 5.00 0.46
CA LEU A 119 3.47 3.71 1.09
C LEU A 119 1.96 3.42 1.13
N ILE A 120 1.11 4.41 1.44
CA ILE A 120 -0.35 4.27 1.38
C ILE A 120 -0.81 3.90 -0.03
N PHE A 121 -0.22 4.50 -1.07
CA PHE A 121 -0.54 4.16 -2.45
C PHE A 121 -0.26 2.68 -2.77
N ASN A 122 0.89 2.16 -2.33
CA ASN A 122 1.22 0.75 -2.53
C ASN A 122 0.30 -0.18 -1.74
N LEU A 123 -0.09 0.22 -0.52
CA LEU A 123 -1.07 -0.51 0.28
C LEU A 123 -2.45 -0.54 -0.41
N LEU A 124 -2.93 0.59 -0.94
CA LEU A 124 -4.19 0.64 -1.68
C LEU A 124 -4.15 -0.24 -2.94
N LEU A 125 -2.99 -0.32 -3.61
CA LEU A 125 -2.82 -1.21 -4.76
C LEU A 125 -2.88 -2.70 -4.34
N ALA A 126 -2.36 -3.05 -3.16
CA ALA A 126 -2.50 -4.37 -2.58
C ALA A 126 -3.97 -4.69 -2.23
N ASP A 127 -4.66 -3.75 -1.58
CA ASP A 127 -6.08 -3.90 -1.21
C ASP A 127 -6.98 -4.05 -2.45
N ILE A 128 -6.68 -3.35 -3.55
CA ILE A 128 -7.40 -3.53 -4.82
C ILE A 128 -7.22 -4.95 -5.37
N GLN A 129 -6.00 -5.50 -5.31
CA GLN A 129 -5.73 -6.89 -5.73
C GLN A 129 -6.51 -7.88 -4.86
N GLN A 130 -6.45 -7.72 -3.54
CA GLN A 130 -7.15 -8.57 -2.59
C GLN A 130 -8.67 -8.49 -2.76
N ALA A 131 -9.24 -7.28 -2.88
CA ALA A 131 -10.66 -7.06 -3.08
C ALA A 131 -11.15 -7.62 -4.42
N LEU A 132 -10.34 -7.51 -5.49
CA LEU A 132 -10.65 -8.12 -6.79
C LEU A 132 -10.77 -9.64 -6.67
N ALA A 133 -9.90 -10.29 -5.90
CA ALA A 133 -9.96 -11.72 -5.66
C ALA A 133 -11.30 -12.16 -5.05
N PHE A 134 -11.82 -11.39 -4.08
CA PHE A 134 -13.11 -11.65 -3.46
C PHE A 134 -14.30 -11.20 -4.30
N LEU A 135 -14.15 -10.18 -5.14
CA LEU A 135 -15.17 -9.75 -6.10
C LEU A 135 -15.47 -10.85 -7.14
N LEU A 136 -14.46 -11.66 -7.52
CA LEU A 136 -14.65 -12.79 -8.43
C LEU A 136 -15.62 -13.86 -7.90
N ASN A 137 -15.99 -13.85 -6.61
CA ASN A 137 -17.03 -14.72 -6.07
C ASN A 137 -18.42 -14.47 -6.68
N VAL A 138 -18.65 -13.32 -7.33
CA VAL A 138 -19.87 -13.05 -8.11
C VAL A 138 -20.04 -14.11 -9.22
N GLU A 139 -18.95 -14.60 -9.82
CA GLU A 139 -19.01 -15.67 -10.82
C GLU A 139 -19.58 -16.97 -10.24
N TRP A 140 -19.17 -17.30 -9.02
CA TRP A 140 -19.63 -18.53 -8.35
C TRP A 140 -21.10 -18.46 -7.94
N LEU A 141 -21.56 -17.27 -7.55
CA LEU A 141 -22.96 -17.00 -7.22
C LEU A 141 -23.86 -17.05 -8.46
N THR A 142 -23.42 -16.48 -9.57
CA THR A 142 -24.20 -16.46 -10.82
C THR A 142 -24.30 -17.85 -11.45
N ARG A 143 -23.21 -18.63 -11.42
CA ARG A 143 -23.19 -20.01 -11.92
C ARG A 143 -23.80 -21.04 -10.98
N ASN A 144 -24.03 -20.65 -9.71
CA ASN A 144 -24.42 -21.56 -8.64
C ASN A 144 -23.46 -22.77 -8.53
N ALA A 145 -22.16 -22.52 -8.76
CA ALA A 145 -21.09 -23.51 -8.77
C ALA A 145 -19.72 -22.86 -8.54
N ILE A 146 -18.79 -23.56 -7.91
CA ILE A 146 -17.35 -23.19 -7.94
C ILE A 146 -16.67 -24.17 -8.88
N GLU A 147 -16.16 -23.67 -10.01
CA GLU A 147 -15.58 -24.49 -11.07
C GLU A 147 -14.05 -24.38 -11.10
N VAL A 148 -13.39 -25.47 -10.73
CA VAL A 148 -11.93 -25.64 -10.77
C VAL A 148 -11.45 -25.83 -12.22
N GLY A 149 -10.24 -25.36 -12.52
CA GLY A 149 -9.66 -25.41 -13.87
C GLY A 149 -10.11 -24.26 -14.79
N THR A 150 -10.95 -23.35 -14.30
CA THR A 150 -11.33 -22.13 -15.00
C THR A 150 -10.29 -21.02 -14.84
N LYS A 151 -10.24 -20.09 -15.79
CA LYS A 151 -9.38 -18.89 -15.67
C LYS A 151 -9.76 -18.03 -14.47
N THR A 152 -11.05 -17.98 -14.12
CA THR A 152 -11.56 -17.27 -12.94
C THR A 152 -10.99 -17.86 -11.65
N CYS A 153 -10.98 -19.19 -11.52
CA CYS A 153 -10.42 -19.89 -10.36
C CYS A 153 -8.92 -19.62 -10.19
N TRP A 154 -8.16 -19.69 -11.30
CA TRP A 154 -6.73 -19.38 -11.28
C TRP A 154 -6.45 -17.92 -10.91
N THR A 155 -7.20 -16.98 -11.51
CA THR A 155 -7.06 -15.54 -11.27
C THR A 155 -7.43 -15.17 -9.84
N GLN A 156 -8.49 -15.79 -9.29
CA GLN A 156 -8.89 -15.61 -7.90
C GLN A 156 -7.78 -16.08 -6.96
N GLY A 157 -7.26 -17.30 -7.16
CA GLY A 157 -6.19 -17.84 -6.32
C GLY A 157 -4.92 -16.99 -6.36
N TRP A 158 -4.55 -16.50 -7.55
CA TRP A 158 -3.42 -15.59 -7.73
C TRP A 158 -3.59 -14.31 -6.92
N PHE A 159 -4.72 -13.62 -7.06
CA PHE A 159 -4.96 -12.35 -6.38
C PHE A 159 -5.15 -12.49 -4.86
N ILE A 160 -5.70 -13.60 -4.37
CA ILE A 160 -5.69 -13.90 -2.93
C ILE A 160 -4.23 -14.00 -2.44
N SER A 161 -3.42 -14.82 -3.12
CA SER A 161 -2.03 -15.03 -2.74
C SER A 161 -1.17 -13.76 -2.78
N THR A 162 -1.28 -12.95 -3.83
CA THR A 162 -0.47 -11.74 -3.98
C THR A 162 -1.04 -10.57 -3.17
N GLY A 163 -2.37 -10.43 -3.11
CA GLY A 163 -3.05 -9.37 -2.36
C GLY A 163 -2.80 -9.47 -0.86
N ASP A 164 -3.12 -10.61 -0.24
CA ASP A 164 -2.97 -10.79 1.22
C ASP A 164 -1.52 -10.60 1.68
N LEU A 165 -0.56 -11.12 0.90
CA LEU A 165 0.86 -10.98 1.19
C LEU A 165 1.34 -9.54 1.00
N ALA A 166 0.94 -8.87 -0.09
CA ALA A 166 1.29 -7.47 -0.34
C ALA A 166 0.77 -6.56 0.77
N SER A 167 -0.48 -6.71 1.18
CA SER A 167 -1.09 -5.92 2.25
C SER A 167 -0.30 -6.07 3.54
N SER A 168 0.07 -7.31 3.90
CA SER A 168 0.90 -7.59 5.08
C SER A 168 2.26 -6.89 5.00
N VAL A 169 2.96 -7.01 3.87
CA VAL A 169 4.30 -6.41 3.67
C VAL A 169 4.25 -4.88 3.71
N PHE A 170 3.27 -4.25 3.04
CA PHE A 170 3.16 -2.79 3.02
C PHE A 170 2.68 -2.19 4.34
N ILE A 171 1.80 -2.87 5.08
CA ILE A 171 1.46 -2.47 6.45
C ILE A 171 2.70 -2.51 7.35
N THR A 172 3.50 -3.58 7.27
CA THR A 172 4.77 -3.67 8.00
C THR A 172 5.75 -2.58 7.58
N ALA A 173 5.82 -2.22 6.29
CA ALA A 173 6.64 -1.12 5.81
C ALA A 173 6.20 0.24 6.38
N ILE A 174 4.89 0.49 6.45
CA ILE A 174 4.33 1.70 7.08
C ILE A 174 4.68 1.75 8.56
N ALA A 175 4.51 0.64 9.29
CA ALA A 175 4.84 0.56 10.71
C ALA A 175 6.34 0.81 10.96
N MET A 176 7.22 0.21 10.14
CA MET A 176 8.66 0.42 10.21
C MET A 176 9.05 1.87 9.90
N HIS A 177 8.52 2.45 8.81
CA HIS A 177 8.78 3.84 8.42
C HIS A 177 8.37 4.81 9.52
N THR A 178 7.19 4.58 10.09
CA THR A 178 6.66 5.37 11.21
C THR A 178 7.52 5.23 12.45
N TYR A 179 7.94 4.00 12.79
CA TYR A 179 8.85 3.75 13.92
C TYR A 179 10.19 4.48 13.77
N ILE A 180 10.81 4.42 12.59
CA ILE A 180 12.09 5.11 12.32
C ILE A 180 11.91 6.64 12.42
N SER A 181 10.80 7.16 11.89
CA SER A 181 10.52 8.60 11.87
C SER A 181 10.22 9.14 13.27
N ILE A 182 9.40 8.43 14.07
CA ILE A 182 8.97 8.91 15.40
C ILE A 182 9.98 8.55 16.49
N VAL A 183 10.40 7.29 16.57
CA VAL A 183 11.22 6.79 17.69
C VAL A 183 12.69 7.09 17.48
N ARG A 184 13.20 6.88 16.25
CA ARG A 184 14.61 7.11 15.93
C ARG A 184 14.89 8.53 15.42
N ALA A 185 13.85 9.31 15.12
CA ALA A 185 13.97 10.64 14.54
C ALA A 185 14.91 10.70 13.32
N LYS A 186 14.92 9.62 12.51
CA LYS A 186 15.77 9.51 11.32
C LYS A 186 14.92 9.61 10.05
N MET A 187 15.43 10.34 9.08
CA MET A 187 14.88 10.38 7.72
C MET A 187 15.46 9.23 6.90
N LEU A 188 14.63 8.56 6.11
CA LEU A 188 15.11 7.56 5.15
C LEU A 188 15.53 8.24 3.86
N PRO A 189 16.72 7.94 3.32
CA PRO A 189 17.14 8.51 2.05
C PRO A 189 16.24 8.00 0.92
N THR A 190 15.86 8.90 0.01
CA THR A 190 14.86 8.64 -1.04
C THR A 190 15.22 7.46 -1.94
N TRP A 191 16.50 7.25 -2.23
CA TRP A 191 16.97 6.11 -3.02
C TRP A 191 16.70 4.78 -2.31
N ALA A 192 17.01 4.69 -1.00
CA ALA A 192 16.83 3.45 -0.24
C ALA A 192 15.34 3.13 -0.07
N PHE A 193 14.52 4.18 0.09
CA PHE A 193 13.06 4.04 0.17
C PHE A 193 12.45 3.43 -1.11
N HIS A 194 12.80 3.93 -2.29
CA HIS A 194 12.28 3.39 -3.55
C HIS A 194 12.82 2.00 -3.86
N THR A 195 14.10 1.75 -3.58
CA THR A 195 14.69 0.41 -3.70
C THR A 195 13.97 -0.60 -2.80
N ALA A 196 13.62 -0.22 -1.57
CA ALA A 196 12.86 -1.06 -0.66
C ALA A 196 11.47 -1.41 -1.22
N ILE A 197 10.75 -0.45 -1.81
CA ILE A 197 9.44 -0.71 -2.44
C ILE A 197 9.56 -1.72 -3.59
N VAL A 198 10.55 -1.55 -4.46
CA VAL A 198 10.79 -2.48 -5.58
C VAL A 198 11.13 -3.88 -5.05
N MET A 199 11.96 -3.97 -4.01
CA MET A 199 12.27 -5.25 -3.37
C MET A 199 11.04 -5.89 -2.71
N MET A 200 10.16 -5.10 -2.07
CA MET A 200 8.93 -5.59 -1.46
C MET A 200 7.96 -6.16 -2.50
N TRP A 201 7.71 -5.45 -3.60
CA TRP A 201 6.89 -6.00 -4.71
C TRP A 201 7.56 -7.20 -5.38
N GLY A 202 8.87 -7.14 -5.58
CA GLY A 202 9.65 -8.26 -6.11
C GLY A 202 9.55 -9.49 -5.23
N PHE A 203 9.54 -9.32 -3.91
CA PHE A 203 9.30 -10.39 -2.94
C PHE A 203 7.88 -10.95 -3.04
N VAL A 204 6.85 -10.09 -3.02
CA VAL A 204 5.43 -10.49 -3.12
C VAL A 204 5.15 -11.29 -4.40
N TYR A 205 5.52 -10.76 -5.56
CA TYR A 205 5.31 -11.48 -6.82
C TYR A 205 6.28 -12.64 -6.96
N GLY A 206 7.49 -12.51 -6.40
CA GLY A 206 8.49 -13.56 -6.39
C GLY A 206 8.00 -14.83 -5.69
N THR A 207 7.36 -14.73 -4.52
CA THR A 207 6.80 -15.91 -3.84
C THR A 207 5.63 -16.52 -4.61
N GLY A 208 4.76 -15.70 -5.23
CA GLY A 208 3.68 -16.19 -6.10
C GLY A 208 4.20 -16.94 -7.33
N ILE A 209 5.15 -16.34 -8.06
CA ILE A 209 5.81 -16.95 -9.23
C ILE A 209 6.57 -18.22 -8.81
N LEU A 210 7.30 -18.17 -7.70
CA LEU A 210 8.04 -19.32 -7.19
C LEU A 210 7.09 -20.50 -6.88
N GLY A 211 5.91 -20.22 -6.31
CA GLY A 211 4.88 -21.23 -6.10
C GLY A 211 4.42 -21.89 -7.40
N VAL A 212 4.23 -21.11 -8.47
CA VAL A 212 3.89 -21.63 -9.81
C VAL A 212 5.03 -22.45 -10.40
N ILE A 213 6.27 -21.99 -10.30
CA ILE A 213 7.45 -22.68 -10.87
C ILE A 213 7.71 -24.00 -10.14
N VAL A 214 7.78 -23.99 -8.80
CA VAL A 214 8.12 -25.17 -7.99
C VAL A 214 7.07 -26.27 -8.13
N THR A 215 5.80 -25.91 -8.31
CA THR A 215 4.71 -26.88 -8.47
C THR A 215 4.44 -27.26 -9.93
N GLU A 216 5.14 -26.68 -10.90
CA GLU A 216 4.79 -26.75 -12.32
C GLU A 216 3.31 -26.42 -12.57
N ASN A 217 2.81 -25.36 -11.91
CA ASN A 217 1.40 -24.97 -11.89
C ASN A 217 0.44 -26.08 -11.40
N GLY A 218 0.95 -26.98 -10.56
CA GLY A 218 0.22 -28.12 -9.98
C GLY A 218 -0.15 -29.21 -10.97
N LYS A 219 0.66 -29.41 -12.02
CA LYS A 219 0.41 -30.40 -13.10
C LYS A 219 0.11 -31.81 -12.59
N ASN A 220 0.74 -32.22 -11.48
CA ASN A 220 0.61 -33.56 -10.92
C ASN A 220 -0.63 -33.75 -10.02
N ASP A 221 -1.27 -32.65 -9.60
CA ASP A 221 -2.24 -32.65 -8.50
C ASP A 221 -3.56 -31.91 -8.83
N GLY A 222 -3.86 -31.73 -10.12
CA GLY A 222 -5.10 -31.11 -10.59
C GLY A 222 -5.07 -29.58 -10.68
N GLY A 223 -3.89 -28.97 -10.49
CA GLY A 223 -3.65 -27.53 -10.57
C GLY A 223 -3.16 -26.93 -9.26
N LEU A 224 -2.43 -25.81 -9.37
CA LEU A 224 -1.96 -25.06 -8.20
C LEU A 224 -3.13 -24.37 -7.47
N TYR A 225 -4.02 -23.72 -8.23
CA TYR A 225 -5.19 -23.04 -7.69
C TYR A 225 -6.44 -23.86 -7.93
N VAL A 226 -7.01 -24.37 -6.85
CA VAL A 226 -8.20 -25.23 -6.83
C VAL A 226 -9.17 -24.74 -5.76
N ARG A 227 -10.34 -25.37 -5.65
CA ARG A 227 -11.28 -25.04 -4.58
C ARG A 227 -10.64 -25.33 -3.22
N ALA A 228 -10.60 -24.32 -2.36
CA ALA A 228 -10.10 -24.38 -1.00
C ALA A 228 -11.16 -23.78 -0.08
N GLY A 229 -12.20 -24.56 0.20
CA GLY A 229 -13.40 -24.05 0.84
C GLY A 229 -14.24 -23.21 -0.14
N ALA A 230 -14.56 -21.98 0.26
CA ALA A 230 -15.54 -21.11 -0.38
C ALA A 230 -15.03 -20.36 -1.62
N TRP A 231 -13.74 -20.47 -1.93
CA TRP A 231 -13.10 -19.78 -3.05
C TRP A 231 -11.99 -20.66 -3.63
N CYS A 232 -11.42 -20.22 -4.74
CA CYS A 232 -10.23 -20.83 -5.31
C CYS A 232 -8.96 -20.27 -4.67
N TRP A 233 -8.09 -21.15 -4.20
CA TRP A 233 -6.79 -20.79 -3.64
C TRP A 233 -5.79 -21.95 -3.79
N ILE A 234 -4.57 -21.79 -3.25
CA ILE A 234 -3.52 -22.80 -3.35
C ILE A 234 -4.04 -24.15 -2.85
N ASN A 235 -3.80 -25.20 -3.64
CA ASN A 235 -4.23 -26.57 -3.40
C ASN A 235 -3.81 -27.08 -2.03
N SER A 236 -4.74 -27.78 -1.35
CA SER A 236 -4.51 -28.33 -0.02
C SER A 236 -3.42 -29.40 0.00
N LYS A 237 -3.08 -30.00 -1.15
CA LYS A 237 -1.93 -30.91 -1.25
C LYS A 237 -0.58 -30.22 -1.06
N TYR A 238 -0.49 -28.91 -1.29
CA TYR A 238 0.73 -28.12 -1.14
C TYR A 238 0.75 -27.33 0.18
N GLN A 239 0.41 -27.96 1.31
CA GLN A 239 0.43 -27.28 2.63
C GLN A 239 1.79 -26.67 2.96
N ASP A 240 2.89 -27.37 2.67
CA ASP A 240 4.24 -26.87 2.96
C ASP A 240 4.56 -25.59 2.19
N ILE A 241 4.08 -25.51 0.94
CA ILE A 241 4.23 -24.33 0.08
C ILE A 241 3.32 -23.20 0.54
N ARG A 242 2.07 -23.50 0.93
CA ARG A 242 1.15 -22.51 1.55
C ARG A 242 1.78 -21.91 2.80
N LEU A 243 2.32 -22.75 3.68
CA LEU A 243 2.94 -22.30 4.92
C LEU A 243 4.18 -21.45 4.62
N THR A 244 5.08 -21.94 3.78
CA THR A 244 6.40 -21.33 3.58
C THR A 244 6.35 -20.07 2.69
N LEU A 245 5.58 -20.08 1.60
CA LEU A 245 5.53 -18.96 0.65
C LEU A 245 4.48 -17.91 0.99
N HIS A 246 3.55 -18.22 1.89
CA HIS A 246 2.45 -17.31 2.23
C HIS A 246 2.31 -17.08 3.74
N TYR A 247 1.86 -18.07 4.51
CA TYR A 247 1.51 -17.86 5.92
C TYR A 247 2.67 -17.44 6.82
N LEU A 248 3.86 -18.03 6.64
CA LEU A 248 5.06 -17.72 7.41
C LEU A 248 5.34 -16.21 7.40
N TRP A 249 5.27 -15.59 6.23
CA TRP A 249 5.55 -14.17 6.04
C TRP A 249 4.45 -13.28 6.61
N ILE A 250 3.20 -13.69 6.52
CA ILE A 250 2.07 -12.99 7.14
C ILE A 250 2.25 -12.99 8.67
N PHE A 251 2.58 -14.14 9.28
CA PHE A 251 2.82 -14.20 10.73
C PHE A 251 4.02 -13.39 11.18
N ILE A 252 5.12 -13.40 10.42
CA ILE A 252 6.29 -12.55 10.70
C ILE A 252 5.89 -11.07 10.61
N SER A 253 5.12 -10.68 9.59
CA SER A 253 4.63 -9.32 9.39
C SER A 253 3.73 -8.85 10.53
N LEU A 254 2.84 -9.73 11.00
CA LEU A 254 1.95 -9.48 12.14
C LEU A 254 2.75 -9.22 13.43
N ILE A 255 3.65 -10.13 13.78
CA ILE A 255 4.49 -10.01 14.99
C ILE A 255 5.33 -8.72 14.90
N TRP A 256 5.95 -8.45 13.75
CA TRP A 256 6.77 -7.27 13.57
C TRP A 256 5.95 -5.97 13.70
N ASN A 257 4.78 -5.93 13.07
CA ASN A 257 3.88 -4.78 13.16
C ASN A 257 3.52 -4.49 14.61
N ASP A 258 3.13 -5.51 15.38
CA ASP A 258 2.75 -5.35 16.79
C ASP A 258 3.92 -4.83 17.63
N LEU A 259 5.13 -5.34 17.41
CA LEU A 259 6.33 -4.84 18.08
C LEU A 259 6.62 -3.37 17.76
N CYS A 260 6.48 -2.97 16.50
CA CYS A 260 6.64 -1.58 16.07
C CYS A 260 5.62 -0.67 16.76
N TRP A 261 4.34 -1.06 16.78
CA TRP A 261 3.28 -0.26 17.42
C TRP A 261 3.47 -0.13 18.92
N ILE A 262 3.84 -1.21 19.61
CA ILE A 262 4.16 -1.18 21.05
C ILE A 262 5.33 -0.21 21.31
N ALA A 263 6.36 -0.22 20.47
CA ALA A 263 7.51 0.66 20.62
C ALA A 263 7.14 2.14 20.36
N ILE A 264 6.35 2.42 19.33
CA ILE A 264 5.83 3.76 19.02
C ILE A 264 5.01 4.27 20.20
N TRP A 265 4.04 3.48 20.68
CA TRP A 265 3.20 3.83 21.82
C TRP A 265 4.01 4.18 23.07
N LYS A 266 4.97 3.31 23.44
CA LYS A 266 5.87 3.56 24.58
C LYS A 266 6.68 4.84 24.38
N SER A 267 7.20 5.09 23.18
CA SER A 267 8.00 6.29 22.90
C SER A 267 7.19 7.58 23.10
N ILE A 268 5.95 7.60 22.65
CA ILE A 268 5.06 8.77 22.74
C ILE A 268 4.72 9.05 24.20
N ILE A 269 4.34 8.03 24.98
CA ILE A 269 4.06 8.19 26.42
C ILE A 269 5.27 8.70 27.19
N LEU A 270 6.47 8.19 26.88
CA LEU A 270 7.69 8.65 27.54
C LEU A 270 8.03 10.09 27.19
N GLN A 271 7.74 10.54 25.96
CA GLN A 271 7.90 11.93 25.56
C GLN A 271 6.92 12.84 26.29
N GLU A 272 5.65 12.45 26.39
CA GLU A 272 4.62 13.21 27.11
C GLU A 272 4.96 13.37 28.60
N ARG A 273 5.37 12.29 29.28
CA ARG A 273 5.79 12.35 30.69
C ARG A 273 7.00 13.27 30.91
N LYS A 274 7.95 13.29 29.97
CA LYS A 274 9.10 14.22 30.04
C LYS A 274 8.68 15.67 29.86
N HIS A 275 7.65 15.93 29.05
CA HIS A 275 7.11 17.28 28.86
C HIS A 275 6.33 17.76 30.10
N LEU A 276 5.58 16.89 30.77
CA LEU A 276 4.84 17.24 32.00
C LEU A 276 5.75 17.49 33.22
N ASN A 277 6.97 16.93 33.22
CA ASN A 277 7.94 17.09 34.30
C ASN A 277 8.92 18.25 34.09
N LYS A 278 8.78 19.05 33.03
CA LYS A 278 9.54 20.27 32.76
C LYS A 278 8.68 21.50 33.06
#